data_AF-A0A660M5W4-F1
#
_entry.id   AF-A0A660M5W4-F1
#
_cell.length_a   1.000
_cell.length_b   1.000
_cell.length_c   1.000
_cell.angle_alpha   90.00
_cell.angle_beta   90.00
_cell.angle_gamma   90.00
#
_symmetry.space_group_name_H-M   'P 1'
#
loop_
_entity.id
_entity.type
_entity.pdbx_description
1 polymer ?
#
loop_
_entity_poly.entity_id
_entity_poly.type
_entity_poly.pdbx_seq_one_letter_code
_entity_poly.pdbx_strand_id
1 'polypeptide(L)'
;AGFAASIQNTINSASTGTLTMKETSGTYTCNSTDGAGATTNSATCSTINKYGGTSTPLVAGGPAQTTNITLQNTGSVAATSFSLNPGTCSQSPVPGASLAGSATDLCSKVKVAIKSGSSTFFTGTAAQLQAGGAIDLLAKLSKATINAGESVPITFEVSLDASAGPTYQGLQVSQPLTWTFGA
;
A
#
# COMPACT_ATOMS: atom_id res chain seq x y z
N ALA A 1 25.87 14.88 66.03
CA ALA A 1 25.71 14.58 64.59
C ALA A 1 26.02 13.11 64.39
N GLY A 2 25.09 12.35 63.79
CA GLY A 2 25.21 10.90 63.61
C GLY A 2 25.77 10.52 62.23
N PHE A 3 26.26 9.28 62.09
CA PHE A 3 26.73 8.74 60.83
C PHE A 3 25.59 8.67 59.79
N ALA A 4 25.85 9.13 58.56
CA ALA A 4 24.92 9.07 57.43
C ALA A 4 25.64 8.54 56.18
N ALA A 5 24.92 7.78 55.34
CA ALA A 5 25.40 7.26 54.08
C ALA A 5 24.31 7.40 53.00
N SER A 6 24.71 7.74 51.77
CA SER A 6 23.79 7.94 50.63
C SER A 6 24.44 7.54 49.32
N ILE A 7 23.62 7.17 48.32
CA ILE A 7 24.04 6.86 46.95
C ILE A 7 23.24 7.74 45.99
N GLN A 8 23.92 8.33 45.00
CA GLN A 8 23.31 9.16 43.96
C GLN A 8 23.47 8.48 42.59
N ASN A 9 22.37 8.31 41.87
CA ASN A 9 22.35 7.73 40.52
C ASN A 9 22.09 8.82 39.48
N THR A 10 23.14 9.30 38.82
CA THR A 10 23.09 10.44 37.88
C THR A 10 22.77 10.05 36.43
N ILE A 11 22.64 8.75 36.15
CA ILE A 11 22.53 8.19 34.78
C ILE A 11 21.08 7.79 34.42
N ASN A 12 20.16 7.77 35.38
CA ASN A 12 18.81 7.27 35.19
C ASN A 12 18.09 7.99 34.03
N SER A 13 17.81 7.24 32.96
CA SER A 13 17.15 7.73 31.75
C SER A 13 16.24 6.65 31.15
N ALA A 14 15.27 7.07 30.34
CA ALA A 14 14.36 6.20 29.59
C ALA A 14 14.06 6.83 28.23
N SER A 15 13.80 6.00 27.21
CA SER A 15 13.44 6.42 25.87
C SER A 15 12.26 5.61 25.34
N THR A 16 11.58 6.13 24.32
CA THR A 16 10.50 5.45 23.60
C THR A 16 10.99 4.97 22.23
N GLY A 17 10.43 3.88 21.72
CA GLY A 17 10.67 3.43 20.36
C GLY A 17 9.86 4.18 19.30
N THR A 18 10.16 3.94 18.03
CA THR A 18 9.45 4.51 16.88
C THR A 18 8.94 3.42 15.94
N LEU A 19 7.79 3.63 15.31
CA LEU A 19 7.26 2.80 14.24
C LEU A 19 7.01 3.69 13.02
N THR A 20 7.75 3.51 11.94
CA THR A 20 7.62 4.31 10.71
C THR A 20 7.70 3.41 9.49
N MET A 21 7.05 3.82 8.41
CA MET A 21 6.99 3.05 7.17
C MET A 21 7.62 3.85 6.03
N LYS A 22 8.37 3.15 5.18
CA LYS A 22 8.84 3.68 3.90
C LYS A 22 8.37 2.79 2.77
N GLU A 23 7.72 3.40 1.80
CA GLU A 23 7.35 2.79 0.52
C GLU A 23 8.32 3.23 -0.57
N THR A 24 8.82 2.28 -1.37
CA THR A 24 9.64 2.58 -2.55
C THR A 24 9.15 1.85 -3.79
N SER A 25 9.35 2.44 -4.96
CA SER A 25 9.13 1.83 -6.27
C SER A 25 10.02 2.49 -7.31
N GLY A 26 11.00 1.76 -7.83
CA GLY A 26 12.05 2.36 -8.68
C GLY A 26 12.77 3.47 -7.93
N THR A 27 12.74 4.69 -8.49
CA THR A 27 13.34 5.90 -7.87
C THR A 27 12.41 6.63 -6.91
N TYR A 28 11.12 6.29 -6.89
CA TYR A 28 10.14 6.96 -6.04
C TYR A 28 10.21 6.41 -4.62
N THR A 29 10.14 7.32 -3.65
CA THR A 29 10.09 7.03 -2.21
C THR A 29 8.98 7.85 -1.57
N CYS A 30 8.27 7.24 -0.63
CA CYS A 30 7.28 7.90 0.21
C CYS A 30 7.41 7.38 1.64
N ASN A 31 7.57 8.27 2.61
CA ASN A 31 7.64 7.91 4.03
C ASN A 31 6.32 8.27 4.72
N SER A 32 5.95 7.50 5.73
CA SER A 32 4.79 7.80 6.58
C SER A 32 4.90 9.16 7.27
N THR A 33 6.11 9.71 7.42
CA THR A 33 6.35 11.03 8.01
C THR A 33 6.31 12.18 7.02
N ASP A 34 6.18 11.96 5.71
CA ASP A 34 6.20 13.03 4.70
C ASP A 34 4.97 13.95 4.76
N GLY A 35 3.90 13.53 5.45
CA GLY A 35 2.71 14.36 5.71
C GLY A 35 2.96 15.40 6.82
N ALA A 36 2.50 15.12 8.04
CA ALA A 36 2.66 16.01 9.21
C ALA A 36 3.77 15.55 10.17
N GLY A 37 4.79 14.85 9.67
CA GLY A 37 5.87 14.30 10.48
C GLY A 37 5.39 13.26 11.49
N ALA A 38 6.02 13.25 12.66
CA ALA A 38 5.67 12.35 13.76
C ALA A 38 4.27 12.62 14.36
N THR A 39 3.64 13.76 14.06
CA THR A 39 2.32 14.13 14.61
C THR A 39 1.23 13.16 14.16
N THR A 40 1.26 12.78 12.89
CA THR A 40 0.28 11.85 12.30
C THR A 40 0.90 10.54 11.87
N ASN A 41 2.20 10.53 11.53
CA ASN A 41 2.90 9.38 10.96
C ASN A 41 2.07 8.69 9.85
N SER A 42 1.45 9.54 9.02
CA SER A 42 0.65 9.16 7.87
C SER A 42 0.93 10.13 6.73
N ALA A 43 1.02 9.60 5.50
CA ALA A 43 1.28 10.36 4.29
C ALA A 43 0.41 9.87 3.13
N THR A 44 0.15 10.75 2.16
CA THR A 44 -0.51 10.40 0.89
C THR A 44 0.54 10.37 -0.22
N CYS A 45 0.85 9.17 -0.72
CA CYS A 45 1.84 8.96 -1.75
C CYS A 45 1.20 9.09 -3.14
N SER A 46 1.40 10.23 -3.83
CA SER A 46 0.83 10.47 -5.16
C SER A 46 1.71 10.00 -6.32
N THR A 47 2.99 9.70 -6.08
CA THR A 47 3.98 9.38 -7.11
C THR A 47 4.08 7.90 -7.45
N ILE A 48 3.62 7.00 -6.58
CA ILE A 48 3.71 5.55 -6.78
C ILE A 48 2.33 4.95 -7.06
N ASN A 49 2.00 4.82 -8.34
CA ASN A 49 0.72 4.26 -8.78
C ASN A 49 0.78 2.73 -8.89
N LYS A 50 0.03 2.01 -8.03
CA LYS A 50 0.02 0.53 -8.02
C LYS A 50 -0.70 -0.11 -9.20
N TYR A 51 -1.54 0.68 -9.87
CA TYR A 51 -2.33 0.27 -11.03
C TYR A 51 -1.59 0.54 -12.35
N GLY A 52 -0.34 1.02 -12.32
CA GLY A 52 0.47 1.30 -13.50
C GLY A 52 0.25 2.69 -14.12
N GLY A 53 -0.76 3.43 -13.65
CA GLY A 53 -1.08 4.76 -14.18
C GLY A 53 -1.76 4.72 -15.56
N THR A 54 -1.78 5.87 -16.24
CA THR A 54 -2.48 6.02 -17.54
C THR A 54 -1.54 6.13 -18.74
N SER A 55 -0.23 6.26 -18.52
CA SER A 55 0.78 6.37 -19.59
C SER A 55 0.89 5.09 -20.43
N THR A 56 0.57 3.95 -19.84
CA THR A 56 0.45 2.68 -20.54
C THR A 56 -0.97 2.18 -20.31
N PRO A 57 -1.89 2.32 -21.28
CA PRO A 57 -3.26 1.87 -21.10
C PRO A 57 -3.35 0.35 -20.96
N LEU A 58 -4.31 -0.12 -20.17
CA LEU A 58 -4.70 -1.53 -20.17
C LEU A 58 -5.49 -1.84 -21.45
N VAL A 59 -5.17 -2.96 -22.09
CA VAL A 59 -5.89 -3.47 -23.25
C VAL A 59 -6.69 -4.70 -22.83
N ALA A 60 -7.93 -4.82 -23.28
CA ALA A 60 -8.81 -5.95 -22.94
C ALA A 60 -8.15 -7.28 -23.35
N GLY A 61 -7.97 -8.18 -22.38
CA GLY A 61 -7.31 -9.47 -22.60
C GLY A 61 -5.79 -9.37 -22.85
N GLY A 62 -5.23 -8.17 -22.77
CA GLY A 62 -3.79 -7.93 -22.86
C GLY A 62 -3.03 -8.39 -21.60
N PRO A 63 -1.70 -8.33 -21.63
CA PRO A 63 -0.87 -8.69 -20.49
C PRO A 63 -1.15 -7.76 -19.30
N ALA A 64 -0.95 -8.30 -18.09
CA ALA A 64 -0.99 -7.48 -16.89
C ALA A 64 0.17 -6.50 -16.86
N GLN A 65 -0.09 -5.30 -16.34
CA GLN A 65 0.94 -4.37 -15.94
C GLN A 65 1.40 -4.68 -14.54
N THR A 66 2.72 -4.73 -14.37
CA THR A 66 3.36 -5.09 -13.13
C THR A 66 3.93 -3.85 -12.46
N THR A 67 3.51 -3.58 -11.22
CA THR A 67 4.14 -2.58 -10.36
C THR A 67 4.74 -3.25 -9.14
N ASN A 68 6.05 -3.08 -8.96
CA ASN A 68 6.74 -3.58 -7.78
C ASN A 68 6.96 -2.45 -6.78
N ILE A 69 6.65 -2.72 -5.52
CA ILE A 69 6.93 -1.82 -4.40
C ILE A 69 7.67 -2.58 -3.30
N THR A 70 8.33 -1.83 -2.43
CA THR A 70 8.85 -2.37 -1.17
C THR A 70 8.33 -1.52 -0.02
N LEU A 71 7.78 -2.18 0.99
CA LEU A 71 7.41 -1.54 2.25
C LEU A 71 8.42 -1.94 3.34
N GLN A 72 9.03 -0.97 3.98
CA GLN A 72 10.03 -1.18 5.02
C GLN A 72 9.55 -0.59 6.35
N ASN A 73 9.72 -1.34 7.44
CA ASN A 73 9.65 -0.78 8.79
C ASN A 73 10.96 -0.04 9.09
N THR A 74 10.94 1.28 8.99
CA THR A 74 12.11 2.14 9.25
C THR A 74 12.19 2.61 10.71
N GLY A 75 11.31 2.10 11.57
CA GLY A 75 11.29 2.39 12.99
C GLY A 75 12.33 1.60 13.79
N SER A 76 12.22 1.69 15.11
CA SER A 76 13.06 0.98 16.08
C SER A 76 12.33 -0.17 16.79
N VAL A 77 11.01 -0.30 16.62
CA VAL A 77 10.20 -1.41 17.17
C VAL A 77 9.59 -2.25 16.06
N ALA A 78 9.29 -3.50 16.35
CA ALA A 78 8.61 -4.39 15.42
C ALA A 78 7.14 -3.99 15.25
N ALA A 79 6.62 -4.08 14.02
CA ALA A 79 5.19 -3.99 13.76
C ALA A 79 4.55 -5.33 14.11
N THR A 80 3.61 -5.34 15.05
CA THR A 80 2.82 -6.50 15.49
C THR A 80 1.51 -6.65 14.72
N SER A 81 1.16 -5.65 13.90
CA SER A 81 0.10 -5.72 12.89
C SER A 81 0.56 -5.08 11.59
N PHE A 82 0.12 -5.65 10.46
CA PHE A 82 0.36 -5.11 9.13
C PHE A 82 -0.86 -5.36 8.24
N SER A 83 -1.50 -4.30 7.75
CA SER A 83 -2.70 -4.41 6.91
C SER A 83 -2.61 -3.58 5.63
N LEU A 84 -3.37 -4.02 4.63
CA LEU A 84 -3.77 -3.23 3.47
C LEU A 84 -5.28 -2.98 3.56
N ASN A 85 -5.67 -1.72 3.52
CA ASN A 85 -7.07 -1.29 3.55
C ASN A 85 -7.41 -0.65 2.19
N PRO A 86 -8.10 -1.37 1.29
CA PRO A 86 -8.54 -0.82 0.02
C PRO A 86 -9.72 0.14 0.21
N GLY A 87 -9.64 1.30 -0.42
CA GLY A 87 -10.72 2.26 -0.51
C GLY A 87 -11.73 1.92 -1.60
N THR A 88 -12.66 2.84 -1.82
CA THR A 88 -13.67 2.69 -2.89
C THR A 88 -13.00 2.73 -4.26
N CYS A 89 -13.29 1.76 -5.12
CA CYS A 89 -12.97 1.83 -6.53
C CYS A 89 -13.98 2.75 -7.22
N SER A 90 -13.48 3.81 -7.83
CA SER A 90 -14.23 4.73 -8.66
C SER A 90 -13.75 4.63 -10.10
N GLN A 91 -14.59 5.02 -11.05
CA GLN A 91 -14.21 5.15 -12.44
C GLN A 91 -14.52 6.55 -12.97
N SER A 92 -13.74 7.00 -13.94
CA SER A 92 -13.94 8.27 -14.63
C SER A 92 -13.42 8.18 -16.06
N PRO A 93 -13.79 9.12 -16.94
CA PRO A 93 -13.00 9.37 -18.14
C PRO A 93 -11.54 9.68 -17.79
N VAL A 94 -10.62 9.28 -18.65
CA VAL A 94 -9.22 9.72 -18.60
C VAL A 94 -9.19 11.21 -18.97
N PRO A 95 -8.59 12.10 -18.15
CA PRO A 95 -8.50 13.51 -18.47
C PRO A 95 -7.83 13.76 -19.83
N GLY A 96 -8.49 14.55 -20.69
CA GLY A 96 -7.97 14.89 -22.02
C GLY A 96 -8.14 13.82 -23.10
N ALA A 97 -8.82 12.70 -22.82
CA ALA A 97 -9.12 11.70 -23.84
C ALA A 97 -10.09 12.26 -24.90
N SER A 98 -9.82 11.96 -26.18
CA SER A 98 -10.68 12.33 -27.30
C SER A 98 -11.96 11.49 -27.41
N LEU A 99 -11.99 10.35 -26.71
CA LEU A 99 -13.12 9.43 -26.61
C LEU A 99 -13.22 8.93 -25.16
N ALA A 100 -14.43 8.90 -24.62
CA ALA A 100 -14.73 8.22 -23.37
C ALA A 100 -16.02 7.40 -23.57
N GLY A 101 -15.93 6.11 -23.27
CA GLY A 101 -17.07 5.21 -23.33
C GLY A 101 -18.08 5.44 -22.20
N SER A 102 -19.23 4.77 -22.27
CA SER A 102 -20.37 4.97 -21.36
C SER A 102 -20.52 3.89 -20.29
N ALA A 103 -19.64 2.88 -20.23
CA ALA A 103 -19.73 1.83 -19.23
C ALA A 103 -19.58 2.39 -17.81
N THR A 104 -20.27 1.80 -16.83
CA THR A 104 -20.29 2.27 -15.43
C THR A 104 -19.75 1.25 -14.42
N ASP A 105 -19.25 0.12 -14.89
CA ASP A 105 -18.81 -1.03 -14.10
C ASP A 105 -17.35 -1.43 -14.38
N LEU A 106 -16.50 -0.51 -14.81
CA LEU A 106 -15.08 -0.75 -15.11
C LEU A 106 -14.31 -1.34 -13.92
N CYS A 107 -14.66 -0.96 -12.68
CA CYS A 107 -14.08 -1.55 -11.46
C CYS A 107 -14.29 -3.07 -11.37
N SER A 108 -15.32 -3.62 -12.02
CA SER A 108 -15.58 -5.05 -12.12
C SER A 108 -14.85 -5.71 -13.30
N LYS A 109 -14.23 -4.93 -14.18
CA LYS A 109 -13.44 -5.40 -15.34
C LYS A 109 -11.94 -5.28 -15.13
N VAL A 110 -11.48 -4.39 -14.26
CA VAL A 110 -10.06 -4.30 -13.88
C VAL A 110 -9.74 -5.41 -12.88
N LYS A 111 -8.90 -6.34 -13.30
CA LYS A 111 -8.36 -7.44 -12.49
C LYS A 111 -7.11 -6.98 -11.77
N VAL A 112 -7.00 -7.37 -10.50
CA VAL A 112 -5.90 -7.04 -9.61
C VAL A 112 -5.43 -8.32 -8.93
N ALA A 113 -4.13 -8.59 -9.01
CA ALA A 113 -3.44 -9.57 -8.18
C ALA A 113 -2.36 -8.87 -7.36
N ILE A 114 -2.27 -9.21 -6.08
CA ILE A 114 -1.32 -8.66 -5.12
C ILE A 114 -0.59 -9.81 -4.45
N LYS A 115 0.74 -9.83 -4.51
CA LYS A 115 1.57 -10.91 -3.96
C LYS A 115 2.88 -10.41 -3.38
N SER A 116 3.49 -11.24 -2.54
CA SER A 116 4.86 -11.08 -2.04
C SER A 116 5.56 -12.43 -2.11
N GLY A 117 6.51 -12.62 -3.03
CA GLY A 117 7.09 -13.92 -3.29
C GLY A 117 6.02 -14.95 -3.68
N SER A 118 5.92 -16.04 -2.94
CA SER A 118 4.88 -17.07 -3.11
C SER A 118 3.56 -16.78 -2.39
N SER A 119 3.52 -15.78 -1.51
CA SER A 119 2.29 -15.42 -0.77
C SER A 119 1.37 -14.57 -1.63
N THR A 120 0.13 -15.04 -1.85
CA THR A 120 -0.93 -14.26 -2.49
C THR A 120 -1.73 -13.49 -1.44
N PHE A 121 -1.73 -12.17 -1.54
CA PHE A 121 -2.53 -11.31 -0.67
C PHE A 121 -3.97 -11.22 -1.17
N PHE A 122 -4.12 -11.04 -2.49
CA PHE A 122 -5.41 -10.91 -3.15
C PHE A 122 -5.33 -11.31 -4.63
N THR A 123 -6.41 -11.88 -5.16
CA THR A 123 -6.65 -12.08 -6.59
C THR A 123 -8.14 -11.88 -6.86
N GLY A 124 -8.49 -10.95 -7.74
CA GLY A 124 -9.88 -10.64 -8.07
C GLY A 124 -10.00 -9.37 -8.91
N THR A 125 -11.14 -8.69 -8.85
CA THR A 125 -11.34 -7.37 -9.48
C THR A 125 -11.09 -6.24 -8.49
N ALA A 126 -10.90 -5.00 -8.97
CA ALA A 126 -10.79 -3.82 -8.12
C ALA A 126 -12.04 -3.62 -7.23
N ALA A 127 -13.23 -3.92 -7.78
CA ALA A 127 -14.47 -3.93 -7.01
C ALA A 127 -14.48 -5.01 -5.91
N GLN A 128 -13.98 -6.21 -6.19
CA GLN A 128 -13.86 -7.29 -5.19
C GLN A 128 -12.81 -6.95 -4.12
N LEU A 129 -11.73 -6.27 -4.49
CA LEU A 129 -10.70 -5.82 -3.55
C LEU A 129 -11.31 -4.85 -2.53
N GLN A 130 -12.14 -3.90 -2.98
CA GLN A 130 -12.91 -3.03 -2.09
C GLN A 130 -13.85 -3.84 -1.19
N ALA A 131 -14.65 -4.73 -1.77
CA ALA A 131 -15.68 -5.47 -1.04
C ALA A 131 -15.11 -6.43 0.02
N GLY A 132 -13.88 -6.92 -0.18
CA GLY A 132 -13.18 -7.81 0.75
C GLY A 132 -12.71 -7.13 2.04
N GLY A 133 -12.63 -5.80 2.08
CA GLY A 133 -12.19 -5.04 3.25
C GLY A 133 -10.69 -5.14 3.51
N ALA A 134 -10.31 -4.91 4.78
CA ALA A 134 -8.91 -4.92 5.19
C ALA A 134 -8.29 -6.32 5.07
N ILE A 135 -7.08 -6.39 4.50
CA ILE A 135 -6.31 -7.62 4.36
C ILE A 135 -5.23 -7.63 5.43
N ASP A 136 -5.23 -8.66 6.28
CA ASP A 136 -4.15 -8.93 7.23
C ASP A 136 -2.96 -9.54 6.50
N LEU A 137 -1.90 -8.75 6.34
CA LEU A 137 -0.72 -9.13 5.58
C LEU A 137 0.26 -9.98 6.40
N LEU A 138 0.26 -9.87 7.73
CA LEU A 138 1.04 -10.75 8.59
C LEU A 138 0.54 -12.19 8.44
N ALA A 139 -0.79 -12.38 8.46
CA ALA A 139 -1.41 -13.68 8.23
C ALA A 139 -1.07 -14.23 6.84
N LYS A 140 -1.14 -13.40 5.78
CA LYS A 140 -0.80 -13.82 4.41
C LYS A 140 0.68 -14.16 4.20
N LEU A 141 1.56 -13.51 4.96
CA LEU A 141 3.00 -13.76 4.95
C LEU A 141 3.41 -14.90 5.90
N SER A 142 2.48 -15.43 6.71
CA SER A 142 2.77 -16.36 7.80
C SER A 142 3.83 -15.82 8.78
N LYS A 143 3.70 -14.54 9.16
CA LYS A 143 4.61 -13.83 10.07
C LYS A 143 3.88 -13.33 11.30
N ALA A 144 4.58 -13.27 12.43
CA ALA A 144 4.07 -12.65 13.65
C ALA A 144 4.36 -11.14 13.72
N THR A 145 5.45 -10.68 13.08
CA THR A 145 5.87 -9.28 13.09
C THR A 145 6.60 -8.91 11.80
N ILE A 146 6.68 -7.59 11.53
CA ILE A 146 7.68 -7.00 10.63
C ILE A 146 8.72 -6.28 11.50
N ASN A 147 9.93 -6.83 11.60
CA ASN A 147 10.96 -6.30 12.49
C ASN A 147 11.48 -4.93 12.00
N ALA A 148 12.12 -4.18 12.90
CA ALA A 148 12.81 -2.94 12.54
C ALA A 148 13.87 -3.21 11.45
N GLY A 149 13.90 -2.35 10.43
CA GLY A 149 14.74 -2.49 9.23
C GLY A 149 14.24 -3.50 8.20
N GLU A 150 13.26 -4.33 8.54
CA GLU A 150 12.76 -5.38 7.64
C GLU A 150 11.94 -4.80 6.49
N SER A 151 12.08 -5.41 5.31
CA SER A 151 11.41 -5.04 4.08
C SER A 151 10.51 -6.15 3.56
N VAL A 152 9.32 -5.78 3.09
CA VAL A 152 8.36 -6.65 2.43
C VAL A 152 8.22 -6.22 0.96
N PRO A 153 8.71 -7.01 0.00
CA PRO A 153 8.50 -6.75 -1.42
C PRO A 153 7.06 -7.12 -1.80
N ILE A 154 6.38 -6.24 -2.54
CA ILE A 154 5.00 -6.48 -2.98
C ILE A 154 4.91 -6.21 -4.48
N THR A 155 4.27 -7.13 -5.19
CA THR A 155 4.00 -7.05 -6.62
C THR A 155 2.51 -6.90 -6.84
N PHE A 156 2.14 -5.85 -7.58
CA PHE A 156 0.81 -5.66 -8.16
C PHE A 156 0.84 -6.07 -9.62
N GLU A 157 -0.14 -6.85 -10.03
CA GLU A 157 -0.41 -7.18 -11.43
C GLU A 157 -1.83 -6.74 -11.76
N VAL A 158 -1.97 -5.77 -12.66
CA VAL A 158 -3.26 -5.18 -13.02
C VAL A 158 -3.52 -5.39 -14.51
N SER A 159 -4.68 -5.92 -14.85
CA SER A 159 -5.09 -6.20 -16.24
C SER A 159 -6.55 -5.84 -16.48
N LEU A 160 -6.93 -5.71 -17.75
CA LEU A 160 -8.31 -5.50 -18.15
C LEU A 160 -8.91 -6.81 -18.67
N ASP A 161 -10.08 -7.18 -18.15
CA ASP A 161 -10.79 -8.37 -18.58
C ASP A 161 -11.07 -8.37 -20.10
N ALA A 162 -10.94 -9.54 -20.74
CA ALA A 162 -11.11 -9.67 -22.19
C ALA A 162 -12.52 -9.34 -22.69
N SER A 163 -13.52 -9.37 -21.81
CA SER A 163 -14.91 -8.97 -22.13
C SER A 163 -15.13 -7.45 -22.15
N ALA A 164 -14.13 -6.63 -21.82
CA ALA A 164 -14.24 -5.18 -21.88
C ALA A 164 -14.29 -4.71 -23.35
N GLY A 165 -15.50 -4.43 -23.83
CA GLY A 165 -15.74 -3.95 -25.19
C GLY A 165 -15.55 -2.43 -25.37
N PRO A 166 -16.00 -1.88 -26.52
CA PRO A 166 -15.78 -0.48 -26.89
C PRO A 166 -16.28 0.57 -25.89
N THR A 167 -17.30 0.25 -25.08
CA THR A 167 -17.90 1.15 -24.08
C THR A 167 -16.99 1.41 -22.86
N TYR A 168 -15.88 0.68 -22.71
CA TYR A 168 -14.89 0.89 -21.65
C TYR A 168 -13.69 1.75 -22.09
N GLN A 169 -13.60 2.10 -23.37
CA GLN A 169 -12.46 2.87 -23.90
C GLN A 169 -12.38 4.26 -23.28
N GLY A 170 -11.16 4.73 -23.03
CA GLY A 170 -10.91 6.07 -22.49
C GLY A 170 -11.42 6.28 -21.07
N LEU A 171 -11.76 5.21 -20.35
CA LEU A 171 -12.08 5.22 -18.92
C LEU A 171 -10.85 4.78 -18.11
N GLN A 172 -10.82 5.21 -16.84
CA GLN A 172 -9.82 4.83 -15.85
C GLN A 172 -10.49 4.45 -14.54
N VAL A 173 -9.78 3.68 -13.71
CA VAL A 173 -10.16 3.42 -12.31
C VAL A 173 -9.24 4.18 -11.36
N SER A 174 -9.79 4.58 -10.21
CA SER A 174 -9.03 5.12 -9.09
C SER A 174 -9.50 4.44 -7.81
N GLN A 175 -8.55 3.87 -7.06
CA GLN A 175 -8.80 3.23 -5.77
C GLN A 175 -7.70 3.61 -4.79
N PRO A 176 -8.02 4.30 -3.68
CA PRO A 176 -7.08 4.53 -2.59
C PRO A 176 -6.65 3.19 -1.97
N LEU A 177 -5.37 3.05 -1.64
CA LEU A 177 -4.83 1.89 -0.93
C LEU A 177 -4.04 2.40 0.28
N THR A 178 -4.45 2.02 1.48
CA THR A 178 -3.78 2.44 2.72
C THR A 178 -3.08 1.28 3.36
N TRP A 179 -1.76 1.40 3.54
CA TRP A 179 -0.95 0.45 4.30
C TRP A 179 -0.86 0.92 5.75
N THR A 180 -0.87 0.00 6.71
CA THR A 180 -0.77 0.35 8.13
C THR A 180 0.10 -0.65 8.88
N PHE A 181 1.10 -0.14 9.59
CA PHE A 181 1.76 -0.88 10.67
C PHE A 181 1.17 -0.45 12.01
N GLY A 182 0.98 -1.40 12.92
CA GLY A 182 0.73 -1.14 14.34
C GLY A 182 1.71 -1.93 15.19
N ALA A 183 2.05 -1.42 16.38
CA ALA A 183 2.92 -2.05 17.37
C ALA A 183 2.16 -2.30 18.67
#